data_AF-A0A918QJS6-F1
#
_entry.id   AF-A0A918QJS6-F1
#
_cell.length_a   1.000
_cell.length_b   1.000
_cell.length_c   1.000
_cell.angle_alpha   90.00
_cell.angle_beta   90.00
_cell.angle_gamma   90.00
#
_symmetry.space_group_name_H-M   'P 1'
#
loop_
_entity.id
_entity.type
_entity.pdbx_description
1 polymer ?
#
loop_
_entity_poly.entity_id
_entity_poly.type
_entity_poly.pdbx_seq_one_letter_code
_entity_poly.pdbx_strand_id
1 'polypeptide(L)'
;MSADGNRDFPQCVPSVMFWMVALLAADGRQYVYRVYAPLSALPADVFWAAFHCHDEGPHPRASDSFDSAEIWWPPIGRTDLTTRQC
;
A
#
# COMPACT_ATOMS: atom_id res chain seq x y z
N MET A 1 41.14 -20.62 -12.15
CA MET A 1 40.05 -21.58 -11.84
C MET A 1 40.03 -21.78 -10.33
N SER A 2 38.82 -21.86 -9.75
CA SER A 2 38.44 -21.76 -8.32
C SER A 2 38.49 -20.33 -7.76
N ALA A 3 37.39 -19.65 -7.37
CA ALA A 3 36.17 -19.94 -6.59
C ALA A 3 36.30 -19.54 -5.11
N ASP A 4 35.17 -19.03 -4.59
CA ASP A 4 34.85 -18.50 -3.24
C ASP A 4 35.28 -17.07 -2.93
N GLY A 5 34.42 -16.21 -2.37
CA GLY A 5 33.08 -16.42 -1.84
C GLY A 5 32.75 -15.28 -0.88
N ASN A 6 31.45 -15.03 -0.69
CA ASN A 6 30.88 -14.17 0.34
C ASN A 6 30.96 -12.64 0.12
N ARG A 7 30.04 -12.10 -0.69
CA ARG A 7 29.54 -10.74 -0.48
C ARG A 7 28.33 -10.85 0.44
N ASP A 8 28.56 -10.57 1.72
CA ASP A 8 27.52 -10.23 2.68
C ASP A 8 26.73 -9.03 2.15
N PHE A 9 25.62 -9.30 1.48
CA PHE A 9 24.60 -8.28 1.25
C PHE A 9 23.49 -8.54 2.26
N PRO A 10 23.38 -7.73 3.33
CA PRO A 10 22.17 -7.75 4.14
C PRO A 10 21.06 -7.12 3.31
N GLN A 11 20.43 -7.88 2.42
CA GLN A 11 19.25 -7.43 1.69
C GLN A 11 18.02 -7.56 2.57
N CYS A 12 17.93 -6.72 3.61
CA CYS A 12 16.65 -6.34 4.16
C CYS A 12 16.03 -5.31 3.21
N VAL A 13 15.69 -5.72 1.99
CA VAL A 13 14.76 -4.94 1.17
C VAL A 13 13.45 -4.95 1.94
N PRO A 14 12.92 -3.80 2.41
CA PRO A 14 11.61 -3.82 3.05
C PRO A 14 10.65 -4.33 1.98
N SER A 15 10.01 -5.46 2.23
CA SER A 15 8.79 -5.82 1.51
C SER A 15 7.91 -4.58 1.60
N VAL A 16 7.68 -3.90 0.47
CA VAL A 16 7.00 -2.61 0.52
C VAL A 16 5.56 -2.89 0.88
N MET A 17 5.24 -2.68 2.16
CA MET A 17 3.92 -2.94 2.70
C MET A 17 3.03 -1.73 2.37
N PHE A 18 2.04 -1.96 1.53
CA PHE A 18 1.04 -0.96 1.20
C PHE A 18 -0.34 -1.47 1.58
N TRP A 19 -1.18 -0.54 2.00
CA TRP A 19 -2.59 -0.76 2.24
C TRP A 19 -3.38 -0.38 1.00
N MET A 20 -4.49 -1.06 0.79
CA MET A 20 -5.54 -0.66 -0.13
C MET A 20 -6.63 0.04 0.68
N VAL A 21 -6.97 1.26 0.29
CA VAL A 21 -8.00 2.08 0.96
C VAL A 21 -9.03 2.50 -0.08
N ALA A 22 -10.28 2.05 0.07
CA ALA A 22 -11.40 2.49 -0.76
C ALA A 22 -12.18 3.58 -0.02
N LEU A 23 -12.31 4.75 -0.65
CA LEU A 23 -13.08 5.88 -0.15
C LEU A 23 -14.36 6.04 -0.96
N LEU A 24 -15.50 6.11 -0.29
CA LEU A 24 -16.78 6.43 -0.92
C LEU A 24 -16.86 7.92 -1.23
N ALA A 25 -17.08 8.26 -2.50
CA ALA A 25 -17.25 9.63 -2.97
C ALA A 25 -18.72 10.06 -3.02
N ALA A 26 -18.94 11.37 -3.09
CA ALA A 26 -20.27 11.98 -3.18
C ALA A 26 -21.06 11.58 -4.43
N ASP A 27 -20.39 11.06 -5.46
CA ASP A 27 -21.03 10.50 -6.66
C ASP A 27 -21.43 9.02 -6.51
N GLY A 28 -21.23 8.44 -5.32
CA GLY A 28 -21.53 7.05 -5.00
C GLY A 28 -20.48 6.04 -5.47
N ARG A 29 -19.35 6.49 -6.05
CA ARG A 29 -18.27 5.61 -6.47
C ARG A 29 -17.27 5.38 -5.34
N GLN A 30 -16.60 4.24 -5.37
CA GLN A 30 -15.46 3.97 -4.52
C GLN A 30 -14.15 4.21 -5.28
N TYR A 31 -13.27 5.02 -4.70
CA TYR A 31 -11.94 5.31 -5.23
C TYR A 31 -10.89 4.61 -4.38
N VAL A 32 -10.08 3.76 -5.01
CA VAL A 32 -9.14 2.88 -4.30
C VAL A 32 -7.71 3.39 -4.42
N TYR A 33 -7.07 3.60 -3.28
CA TYR A 33 -5.72 4.14 -3.17
C TYR A 33 -4.75 3.09 -2.64
N ARG A 34 -3.52 3.11 -3.16
CA ARG A 34 -2.38 2.39 -2.57
C ARG A 34 -1.65 3.33 -1.62
N VAL A 35 -1.71 3.03 -0.33
CA VAL A 35 -1.05 3.83 0.71
C VAL A 35 0.15 3.06 1.24
N TYR A 36 1.35 3.56 0.95
CA TYR A 36 2.58 3.02 1.50
C TYR A 36 2.75 3.52 2.92
N ALA A 37 2.79 2.60 3.89
CA ALA A 37 2.86 2.95 5.30
C ALA A 37 3.70 1.92 6.08
N PRO A 38 4.30 2.32 7.22
CA PRO A 38 4.95 1.37 8.12
C PRO A 38 3.99 0.26 8.55
N LEU A 39 4.52 -0.92 8.91
CA LEU A 39 3.72 -2.02 9.44
C LEU A 39 2.95 -1.63 10.72
N SER A 40 3.49 -0.68 11.48
CA SER A 40 2.88 -0.14 12.70
C SER A 40 1.80 0.92 12.43
N ALA A 41 1.55 1.30 11.17
CA ALA A 41 0.54 2.29 10.84
C ALA A 41 -0.84 1.79 11.24
N LEU A 42 -1.62 2.66 11.89
CA LEU A 42 -2.99 2.36 12.25
C LEU A 42 -3.88 2.54 11.01
N PRO A 43 -5.02 1.85 10.93
CA PRO A 43 -6.02 2.07 9.89
C PRO A 43 -6.40 3.55 9.73
N ALA A 44 -6.50 4.30 10.83
CA ALA A 44 -6.79 5.73 10.80
C ALA A 44 -5.68 6.55 10.08
N ASP A 45 -4.41 6.21 10.28
CA ASP A 45 -3.29 6.91 9.64
C ASP A 45 -3.34 6.73 8.11
N VAL A 46 -3.63 5.51 7.64
CA VAL A 46 -3.71 5.21 6.21
C VAL A 46 -4.98 5.78 5.57
N PHE A 47 -6.08 5.83 6.31
CA PHE A 47 -7.29 6.54 5.88
C PHE A 47 -7.01 8.02 5.64
N TRP A 48 -6.39 8.71 6.60
CA TRP A 48 -6.09 10.14 6.46
C TRP A 48 -5.18 10.42 5.27
N ALA A 49 -4.15 9.59 5.06
CA ALA A 49 -3.29 9.71 3.89
C ALA A 49 -4.05 9.56 2.56
N ALA A 50 -4.93 8.57 2.46
CA ALA A 50 -5.78 8.39 1.27
C ALA A 50 -6.75 9.55 1.08
N PHE A 51 -7.38 10.02 2.17
CA PHE A 51 -8.37 11.09 2.15
C PHE A 51 -7.76 12.41 1.69
N HIS A 52 -6.58 12.77 2.18
CA HIS A 52 -5.86 13.97 1.73
C HIS A 52 -5.51 13.90 0.24
N CYS A 53 -5.02 12.74 -0.24
CA CYS A 53 -4.75 12.55 -1.66
C CYS A 53 -6.01 12.70 -2.53
N HIS A 54 -7.16 12.26 -2.01
CA HIS A 54 -8.43 12.39 -2.71
C HIS A 54 -8.94 13.85 -2.74
N ASP A 55 -8.92 14.57 -1.61
CA ASP A 55 -9.45 15.94 -1.50
C ASP A 55 -8.65 16.96 -2.34
N GLU A 56 -7.37 16.70 -2.62
CA GLU A 56 -6.55 17.49 -3.54
C GLU A 56 -6.80 17.18 -5.03
N GLY A 57 -7.55 16.11 -5.33
CA GLY A 57 -7.80 15.63 -6.69
C GLY A 57 -8.99 16.33 -7.39
N PRO A 58 -9.14 16.12 -8.72
CA PRO A 58 -10.26 16.69 -9.49
C PRO A 58 -11.59 15.94 -9.29
N HIS A 59 -11.63 14.94 -8.41
CA HIS A 59 -12.77 14.04 -8.23
C HIS A 59 -13.77 14.62 -7.22
N PRO A 60 -15.06 14.20 -7.26
CA PRO A 60 -16.04 14.61 -6.26
C PRO A 60 -15.59 14.22 -4.85
N ARG A 61 -15.85 15.08 -3.86
CA ARG A 61 -15.44 14.89 -2.45
C ARG A 61 -15.74 13.49 -1.92
N ALA A 62 -14.74 12.89 -1.26
CA ALA A 62 -14.90 11.68 -0.47
C ALA A 62 -15.65 11.94 0.85
N SER A 63 -16.26 10.89 1.40
CA SER A 63 -16.71 10.89 2.79
C SER A 63 -15.49 10.97 3.72
N ASP A 64 -15.57 11.85 4.71
CA ASP A 64 -14.61 11.96 5.81
C ASP A 64 -14.89 10.95 6.94
N SER A 65 -15.92 10.11 6.80
CA SER A 65 -16.27 9.08 7.76
C SER A 65 -15.36 7.86 7.62
N PHE A 66 -14.54 7.62 8.64
CA PHE A 66 -13.65 6.46 8.71
C PHE A 66 -14.39 5.12 8.53
N ASP A 67 -15.57 4.99 9.11
CA ASP A 67 -16.39 3.77 9.05
C ASP A 67 -16.96 3.48 7.65
N SER A 68 -16.92 4.47 6.74
CA SER A 68 -17.31 4.30 5.34
C SER A 68 -16.19 3.77 4.45
N ALA A 69 -14.95 3.77 4.96
CA ALA A 69 -13.78 3.33 4.20
C ALA A 69 -13.55 1.83 4.33
N GLU A 70 -13.27 1.17 3.21
CA GLU A 70 -12.75 -0.20 3.24
C GLU A 70 -11.22 -0.15 3.25
N ILE A 71 -10.61 -0.80 4.24
CA ILE A 71 -9.17 -0.80 4.44
C ILE A 71 -8.69 -2.24 4.54
N TRP A 72 -7.79 -2.64 3.64
CA TRP A 72 -7.26 -4.00 3.63
C TRP A 72 -5.80 -4.03 3.20
N TRP A 73 -5.10 -5.06 3.67
CA TRP A 73 -3.85 -5.44 3.05
C TRP A 73 -4.17 -6.12 1.71
N PRO A 74 -3.49 -5.77 0.61
CA PRO A 74 -3.61 -6.54 -0.61
C PRO A 74 -3.31 -8.01 -0.26
N PRO A 75 -4.06 -8.98 -0.81
CA PRO A 75 -3.71 -10.37 -0.61
C PRO A 75 -2.24 -10.50 -0.99
N ILE A 76 -1.41 -10.92 -0.03
CA ILE A 76 -0.07 -11.42 -0.31
C ILE A 76 -0.31 -12.74 -1.04
N GLY A 77 -0.73 -12.64 -2.31
CA GLY A 77 -0.48 -13.70 -3.25
C GLY A 77 1.00 -13.94 -3.13
N ARG A 78 1.38 -15.15 -2.70
CA ARG A 78 2.73 -15.67 -2.69
C ARG A 78 3.36 -15.20 -4.00
N THR A 79 4.06 -14.06 -3.97
CA THR A 79 5.01 -13.70 -5.01
C THR A 79 6.05 -14.76 -4.79
N ASP A 80 5.87 -15.85 -5.53
CA ASP A 80 6.94 -16.69 -5.94
C ASP A 80 8.11 -15.75 -6.25
N LEU A 81 9.09 -15.71 -5.36
CA LEU A 81 10.33 -14.99 -5.53
C LEU A 81 11.17 -15.60 -6.66
N THR A 82 10.59 -16.45 -7.51
CA THR A 82 11.10 -16.78 -8.83
C THR A 82 10.79 -15.66 -9.84
N THR A 83 11.10 -14.41 -9.52
CA THR A 83 11.66 -13.55 -10.56
C THR A 83 13.11 -13.97 -10.68
N ARG A 84 13.36 -14.90 -11.60
CA ARG A 84 14.68 -15.02 -12.23
C ARG A 84 15.00 -13.64 -12.81
N GLN A 85 15.95 -12.94 -12.21
CA GLN A 85 16.72 -11.94 -12.92
C GLN A 85 18.17 -12.44 -12.94
N CYS A 86 18.53 -12.99 -14.09
CA CYS A 86 19.90 -13.03 -14.56
C CYS A 86 20.37 -11.60 -14.86
#